data_AF-A0A3D3MC11-F1
#
_entry.id   AF-A0A3D3MC11-F1
#
_cell.length_a   1.000
_cell.length_b   1.000
_cell.length_c   1.000
_cell.angle_alpha   90.00
_cell.angle_beta   90.00
_cell.angle_gamma   90.00
#
_symmetry.space_group_name_H-M   'P 1'
#
loop_
_entity.id
_entity.type
_entity.pdbx_description
1 polymer ?
#
loop_
_entity_poly.entity_id
_entity_poly.type
_entity_poly.pdbx_seq_one_letter_code
_entity_poly.pdbx_strand_id
1 'polypeptide(L)'
;MKAKFIAITALASASISFNAQKLNYTPDLVAGHRYYTYMHNVNYYFNDRLKVNNLTLFDTEYTQDKENIFFIRNTVAYNITQKISVNAALGIKNPGAFFSAYFQYRIVKPVYSLSYSIGTTYQKGFSLEQSISFEYMPHLKENLQGYFSVLAIGNLDGSGYPRGLQFIRLGVKQDKMMYGIASNFDQFNNGKKTLENIGAFVKYNF
;
A
#
# COMPACT_ATOMS: atom_id res chain seq x y z
N MET A 1 -26.59 -42.85 14.01
CA MET A 1 -26.19 -41.50 14.53
C MET A 1 -25.18 -40.76 13.64
N LYS A 2 -24.25 -41.42 12.94
CA LYS A 2 -23.19 -40.74 12.15
C LYS A 2 -23.68 -39.99 10.89
N ALA A 3 -24.70 -40.50 10.21
CA ALA A 3 -25.23 -39.87 8.98
C ALA A 3 -25.95 -38.52 9.22
N LYS A 4 -26.56 -38.34 10.41
CA LYS A 4 -27.25 -37.09 10.77
C LYS A 4 -26.25 -35.94 10.96
N PHE A 5 -25.09 -36.21 11.55
CA PHE A 5 -24.04 -35.21 11.71
C PHE A 5 -23.46 -34.76 10.37
N ILE A 6 -23.19 -35.68 9.45
CA ILE A 6 -22.66 -35.36 8.11
C ILE A 6 -23.66 -34.49 7.32
N ALA A 7 -24.95 -34.81 7.39
CA ALA A 7 -25.98 -34.02 6.74
C ALA A 7 -26.09 -32.61 7.34
N ILE A 8 -26.00 -32.46 8.67
CA ILE A 8 -26.02 -31.16 9.33
C ILE A 8 -24.79 -30.32 8.95
N THR A 9 -23.60 -30.92 8.89
CA THR A 9 -22.38 -30.21 8.48
C THR A 9 -22.43 -29.80 7.01
N ALA A 10 -22.97 -30.64 6.13
CA ALA A 10 -23.13 -30.34 4.70
C ALA A 10 -24.19 -29.25 4.43
N LEU A 11 -25.27 -29.21 5.21
CA LEU A 11 -26.27 -28.13 5.14
C LEU A 11 -25.74 -26.82 5.73
N ALA A 12 -24.90 -26.89 6.77
CA ALA A 12 -24.24 -25.71 7.36
C ALA A 12 -23.19 -25.09 6.44
N SER A 13 -22.47 -25.89 5.64
CA SER A 13 -21.55 -25.37 4.62
C SER A 13 -22.26 -24.86 3.36
N ALA A 14 -23.42 -25.42 3.00
CA ALA A 14 -24.24 -24.95 1.87
C ALA A 14 -24.97 -23.61 2.15
N SER A 15 -25.07 -23.18 3.41
CA SER A 15 -25.71 -21.92 3.82
C SER A 15 -24.72 -20.76 3.96
N ILE A 16 -23.42 -20.99 3.73
CA ILE A 16 -22.42 -19.92 3.63
C ILE A 16 -22.53 -19.35 2.21
N SER A 17 -23.40 -18.35 2.07
CA SER A 17 -23.44 -17.51 0.88
C SER A 17 -22.07 -16.84 0.74
N PHE A 18 -21.26 -17.30 -0.22
CA PHE A 18 -20.03 -16.62 -0.58
C PHE A 18 -20.39 -15.25 -1.16
N ASN A 19 -20.37 -14.22 -0.31
CA ASN A 19 -20.21 -12.86 -0.80
C ASN A 19 -18.92 -12.87 -1.63
N ALA A 20 -19.03 -12.57 -2.92
CA ALA A 20 -17.91 -12.60 -3.85
C ALA A 20 -16.72 -11.84 -3.26
N GLN A 21 -15.69 -12.59 -2.88
CA GLN A 21 -14.47 -12.04 -2.31
C GLN A 21 -13.79 -11.20 -3.37
N LYS A 22 -13.68 -9.90 -3.12
CA LYS A 22 -13.16 -8.96 -4.11
C LYS A 22 -11.63 -8.94 -4.07
N LEU A 23 -10.98 -9.83 -4.81
CA LEU A 23 -9.55 -9.69 -5.07
C LEU A 23 -9.31 -8.40 -5.88
N ASN A 24 -8.39 -7.56 -5.44
CA ASN A 24 -7.93 -6.38 -6.18
C ASN A 24 -6.41 -6.42 -6.26
N TYR A 25 -5.86 -6.24 -7.46
CA TYR A 25 -4.43 -6.19 -7.71
C TYR A 25 -4.09 -4.89 -8.44
N THR A 26 -3.16 -4.13 -7.87
CA THR A 26 -2.74 -2.84 -8.40
C THR A 26 -1.22 -2.76 -8.54
N PRO A 27 -0.64 -3.15 -9.68
CA PRO A 27 0.75 -2.85 -10.00
C PRO A 27 0.93 -1.37 -10.39
N ASP A 28 2.07 -0.80 -10.00
CA ASP A 28 2.58 0.53 -10.31
C ASP A 28 4.06 0.40 -10.69
N LEU A 29 4.39 0.77 -11.92
CA LEU A 29 5.74 0.75 -12.48
C LEU A 29 6.21 2.17 -12.71
N VAL A 30 7.43 2.50 -12.30
CA VAL A 30 8.10 3.76 -12.63
C VAL A 30 9.41 3.48 -13.35
N ALA A 31 9.57 4.10 -14.52
CA ALA A 31 10.84 4.22 -15.22
C ALA A 31 11.36 5.64 -15.00
N GLY A 32 12.26 5.79 -14.03
CA GLY A 32 12.85 7.08 -13.66
C GLY A 32 14.20 7.34 -14.31
N HIS A 33 14.81 8.47 -14.03
CA HIS A 33 16.16 8.79 -14.53
C HIS A 33 17.27 8.01 -13.80
N ARG A 34 17.01 7.47 -12.59
CA ARG A 34 18.01 6.81 -11.76
C ARG A 34 17.75 5.32 -11.53
N TYR A 35 16.49 4.94 -11.35
CA TYR A 35 16.10 3.55 -11.05
C TYR A 35 14.73 3.19 -11.63
N TYR A 36 14.48 1.88 -11.76
CA TYR A 36 13.15 1.33 -11.96
C TYR A 36 12.49 1.07 -10.60
N THR A 37 11.23 1.46 -10.47
CA THR A 37 10.37 1.05 -9.34
C THR A 37 9.31 0.10 -9.84
N TYR A 38 9.12 -0.99 -9.10
CA TYR A 38 7.93 -1.80 -9.18
C TYR A 38 7.28 -1.87 -7.80
N MET A 39 6.04 -1.43 -7.71
CA MET A 39 5.22 -1.56 -6.51
C MET A 39 3.93 -2.28 -6.87
N HIS A 40 3.47 -3.18 -6.02
CA HIS A 40 2.11 -3.70 -6.17
C HIS A 40 1.38 -3.80 -4.86
N ASN A 41 0.06 -3.70 -4.95
CA ASN A 41 -0.84 -3.91 -3.83
C ASN A 41 -1.87 -4.99 -4.20
N VAL A 42 -1.91 -6.07 -3.43
CA VAL A 42 -2.95 -7.10 -3.51
C VAL A 42 -3.85 -6.97 -2.30
N ASN A 43 -5.17 -6.84 -2.51
CA ASN A 43 -6.16 -6.84 -1.45
C ASN A 43 -7.09 -8.02 -1.60
N TYR A 44 -7.32 -8.71 -0.49
CA TYR A 44 -8.31 -9.77 -0.40
C TYR A 44 -9.24 -9.49 0.78
N TYR A 45 -10.53 -9.37 0.49
CA TYR A 45 -11.56 -9.05 1.48
C TYR A 45 -12.27 -10.33 1.87
N PHE A 46 -12.14 -10.72 3.14
CA PHE A 46 -12.89 -11.86 3.69
C PHE A 46 -14.35 -11.46 3.97
N ASN A 47 -14.55 -10.21 4.38
CA ASN A 47 -15.85 -9.56 4.57
C ASN A 47 -15.65 -8.03 4.65
N ASP A 48 -16.70 -7.29 4.98
CA ASP A 48 -16.68 -5.82 5.07
C ASP A 48 -15.74 -5.29 6.18
N ARG A 49 -15.38 -6.13 7.15
CA ARG A 49 -14.51 -5.75 8.28
C ARG A 49 -13.10 -6.28 8.17
N LEU A 50 -12.90 -7.48 7.64
CA LEU A 50 -11.61 -8.16 7.62
C LEU A 50 -11.02 -8.20 6.21
N LYS A 51 -9.80 -7.68 6.08
CA LYS A 51 -9.03 -7.67 4.82
C LYS A 51 -7.61 -8.13 5.07
N VAL A 52 -7.05 -8.89 4.14
CA VAL A 52 -5.61 -9.10 4.03
C VAL A 52 -5.07 -8.30 2.85
N ASN A 53 -3.92 -7.68 3.06
CA ASN A 53 -3.21 -6.91 2.06
C ASN A 53 -1.77 -7.40 1.94
N ASN A 54 -1.28 -7.56 0.71
CA ASN A 54 0.14 -7.68 0.41
C ASN A 54 0.58 -6.40 -0.32
N LEU A 55 1.63 -5.76 0.18
CA LEU A 55 2.32 -4.65 -0.46
C LEU A 55 3.75 -5.09 -0.74
N THR A 56 4.16 -4.95 -1.98
CA THR A 56 5.53 -5.23 -2.40
C THR A 56 6.08 -4.02 -3.12
N LEU A 57 7.33 -3.67 -2.83
CA LEU A 57 8.07 -2.58 -3.44
C LEU A 57 9.49 -3.08 -3.73
N PHE A 58 9.90 -2.88 -4.97
CA PHE A 58 11.23 -3.12 -5.48
C PHE A 58 11.72 -1.86 -6.18
N ASP A 59 12.83 -1.29 -5.71
CA ASP A 59 13.55 -0.24 -6.41
C ASP A 59 14.93 -0.74 -6.78
N THR A 60 15.30 -0.64 -8.06
CA THR A 60 16.59 -1.11 -8.60
C THR A 60 17.27 -0.04 -9.43
N GLU A 61 18.45 0.39 -9.01
CA GLU A 61 19.28 1.35 -9.72
C GLU A 61 19.79 0.78 -11.05
N TYR A 62 20.00 1.64 -12.06
CA TYR A 62 20.47 1.19 -13.37
C TYR A 62 21.94 0.78 -13.40
N THR A 63 22.77 1.41 -12.56
CA THR A 63 24.23 1.33 -12.68
C THR A 63 24.92 0.76 -11.45
N GLN A 64 24.38 1.00 -10.25
CA GLN A 64 25.03 0.62 -9.00
C GLN A 64 23.99 0.06 -8.03
N ASP A 65 24.14 -1.18 -7.57
CA ASP A 65 23.17 -1.81 -6.65
C ASP A 65 23.34 -1.37 -5.18
N LYS A 66 23.53 -0.08 -4.94
CA LYS A 66 23.89 0.43 -3.61
C LYS A 66 22.67 0.80 -2.77
N GLU A 67 21.69 1.41 -3.39
CA GLU A 67 20.51 1.99 -2.70
C GLU A 67 19.21 1.29 -3.11
N ASN A 68 19.29 0.05 -3.60
CA ASN A 68 18.13 -0.74 -3.97
C ASN A 68 17.19 -0.91 -2.76
N ILE A 69 15.89 -0.90 -3.01
CA ILE A 69 14.87 -1.10 -1.97
C ILE A 69 14.18 -2.42 -2.24
N PHE A 70 14.13 -3.26 -1.21
CA PHE A 70 13.32 -4.46 -1.20
C PHE A 70 12.40 -4.36 0.00
N PHE A 71 11.09 -4.38 -0.22
CA PHE A 71 10.10 -4.29 0.83
C PHE A 71 8.88 -5.15 0.48
N ILE A 72 8.57 -6.12 1.33
CA ILE A 72 7.35 -6.93 1.25
C ILE A 72 6.65 -6.83 2.60
N ARG A 73 5.37 -6.49 2.60
CA ARG A 73 4.53 -6.41 3.80
C ARG A 73 3.23 -7.15 3.58
N ASN A 74 2.93 -8.08 4.48
CA ASN A 74 1.61 -8.67 4.62
C ASN A 74 0.91 -8.02 5.80
N THR A 75 -0.32 -7.56 5.59
CA THR A 75 -1.11 -6.84 6.59
C THR A 75 -2.46 -7.50 6.74
N VAL A 76 -2.83 -7.79 7.98
CA VAL A 76 -4.21 -8.10 8.37
C VAL A 76 -4.83 -6.82 8.90
N ALA A 77 -5.97 -6.42 8.34
CA ALA A 77 -6.69 -5.21 8.70
C ALA A 77 -8.09 -5.54 9.19
N TYR A 78 -8.47 -5.00 10.35
CA TYR A 78 -9.82 -5.07 10.91
C TYR A 78 -10.43 -3.67 10.98
N ASN A 79 -11.51 -3.44 10.23
CA ASN A 79 -12.26 -2.19 10.24
C ASN A 79 -13.14 -2.14 11.50
N ILE A 80 -12.77 -1.29 12.46
CA ILE A 80 -13.61 -0.96 13.62
C ILE A 80 -14.85 -0.19 13.14
N THR A 81 -14.63 0.75 12.22
CA THR A 81 -15.68 1.53 11.57
C THR A 81 -15.40 1.59 10.07
N GLN A 82 -16.31 2.18 9.29
CA GLN A 82 -16.07 2.40 7.85
C GLN A 82 -14.83 3.29 7.57
N LYS A 83 -14.38 4.07 8.56
CA LYS A 83 -13.25 5.00 8.45
C LYS A 83 -12.01 4.57 9.22
N ILE A 84 -12.17 3.78 10.28
CA ILE A 84 -11.08 3.43 11.21
C ILE A 84 -10.81 1.94 11.13
N SER A 85 -9.54 1.59 10.96
CA SER A 85 -9.07 0.21 10.99
C SER A 85 -7.84 0.06 11.88
N VAL A 86 -7.71 -1.14 12.46
CA VAL A 86 -6.50 -1.59 13.15
C VAL A 86 -5.81 -2.57 12.25
N ASN A 87 -4.49 -2.45 12.17
CA ASN A 87 -3.67 -3.22 11.27
C ASN A 87 -2.54 -3.87 12.06
N ALA A 88 -2.29 -5.14 11.77
CA ALA A 88 -1.09 -5.85 12.16
C ALA A 88 -0.39 -6.33 10.90
N ALA A 89 0.92 -6.12 10.82
CA ALA A 89 1.68 -6.44 9.63
C ALA A 89 2.99 -7.14 9.96
N LEU A 90 3.39 -8.02 9.06
CA LEU A 90 4.68 -8.70 9.08
C LEU A 90 5.28 -8.61 7.69
N GLY A 91 6.58 -8.39 7.63
CA GLY A 91 7.24 -8.13 6.37
C GLY A 91 8.73 -8.29 6.43
N ILE A 92 9.36 -8.12 5.27
CA ILE A 92 10.80 -8.12 5.09
C ILE A 92 11.15 -6.83 4.37
N LYS A 93 12.12 -6.09 4.90
CA LYS A 93 12.72 -4.94 4.22
C LYS A 93 14.22 -4.94 4.40
N ASN A 94 14.98 -4.42 3.46
CA ASN A 94 16.43 -4.41 3.62
C ASN A 94 16.89 -3.49 4.78
N PRO A 95 17.63 -3.98 5.80
CA PRO A 95 17.95 -5.38 6.13
C PRO A 95 17.06 -5.99 7.24
N GLY A 96 16.33 -7.08 6.92
CA GLY A 96 15.67 -7.94 7.91
C GLY A 96 14.14 -7.96 7.89
N ALA A 97 13.59 -8.80 8.76
CA ALA A 97 12.15 -8.88 8.98
C ALA A 97 11.68 -7.78 9.94
N PHE A 98 10.43 -7.35 9.79
CA PHE A 98 9.81 -6.40 10.69
C PHE A 98 8.37 -6.82 11.02
N PHE A 99 7.90 -6.33 12.16
CA PHE A 99 6.51 -6.41 12.58
C PHE A 99 5.99 -5.00 12.84
N SER A 100 4.75 -4.72 12.44
CA SER A 100 4.12 -3.42 12.68
C SER A 100 2.71 -3.58 13.22
N ALA A 101 2.32 -2.66 14.09
CA ALA A 101 0.93 -2.50 14.53
C ALA A 101 0.54 -1.03 14.42
N TYR A 102 -0.54 -0.72 13.72
CA TYR A 102 -0.92 0.65 13.44
C TYR A 102 -2.42 0.85 13.29
N PHE A 103 -2.86 2.07 13.62
CA PHE A 103 -4.19 2.54 13.31
C PHE A 103 -4.18 3.24 11.97
N GLN A 104 -5.27 3.09 11.22
CA GLN A 104 -5.47 3.78 9.95
C GLN A 104 -6.84 4.43 9.93
N TYR A 105 -6.84 5.72 9.62
CA TYR A 105 -8.02 6.49 9.27
C TYR A 105 -8.10 6.63 7.75
N ARG A 106 -9.28 6.42 7.16
CA ARG A 106 -9.50 6.49 5.72
C ARG A 106 -10.82 7.17 5.38
N ILE A 107 -10.77 8.07 4.42
CA ILE A 107 -11.92 8.68 3.75
C ILE A 107 -11.85 8.29 2.27
N VAL A 108 -12.96 7.75 1.74
CA VAL A 108 -13.10 7.46 0.31
C VAL A 108 -14.34 8.19 -0.20
N LYS A 109 -14.17 8.97 -1.25
CA LYS A 109 -15.21 9.71 -1.98
C LYS A 109 -15.06 9.41 -3.48
N PRO A 110 -16.07 9.72 -4.31
CA PRO A 110 -16.03 9.37 -5.74
C PRO A 110 -14.82 9.93 -6.50
N VAL A 111 -14.33 11.11 -6.12
CA VAL A 111 -13.23 11.81 -6.81
C VAL A 111 -11.96 11.93 -5.97
N TYR A 112 -11.96 11.51 -4.70
CA TYR A 112 -10.76 11.55 -3.88
C TYR A 112 -10.75 10.48 -2.80
N SER A 113 -9.56 10.08 -2.40
CA SER A 113 -9.34 9.28 -1.20
C SER A 113 -8.21 9.86 -0.37
N LEU A 114 -8.36 9.75 0.94
CA LEU A 114 -7.34 10.15 1.91
C LEU A 114 -7.20 9.01 2.91
N SER A 115 -5.97 8.66 3.23
CA SER A 115 -5.66 7.77 4.32
C SER A 115 -4.50 8.31 5.13
N TYR A 116 -4.63 8.22 6.45
CA TYR A 116 -3.57 8.49 7.39
C TYR A 116 -3.39 7.26 8.28
N SER A 117 -2.15 6.84 8.51
CA SER A 117 -1.82 5.75 9.42
C SER A 117 -0.73 6.17 10.38
N ILE A 118 -0.83 5.68 11.62
CA ILE A 118 0.18 5.87 12.65
C ILE A 118 0.29 4.61 13.50
N GLY A 119 1.51 4.21 13.80
CA GLY A 119 1.76 3.09 14.69
C GLY A 119 3.23 2.79 14.85
N THR A 120 3.53 1.60 15.34
CA THR A 120 4.90 1.21 15.65
C THR A 120 5.35 0.10 14.73
N THR A 121 6.63 0.15 14.35
CA THR A 121 7.33 -0.89 13.61
C THR A 121 8.53 -1.34 14.44
N TYR A 122 8.65 -2.65 14.65
CA TYR A 122 9.79 -3.30 15.30
C TYR A 122 10.63 -4.05 14.28
N GLN A 123 11.94 -3.78 14.26
CA GLN A 123 12.92 -4.50 13.41
C GLN A 123 14.24 -4.72 14.15
N LYS A 124 14.89 -3.64 14.59
CA LYS A 124 16.10 -3.65 15.45
C LYS A 124 15.89 -2.79 16.71
N GLY A 125 14.63 -2.61 17.08
CA GLY A 125 14.14 -1.56 17.98
C GLY A 125 12.80 -1.04 17.48
N PHE A 126 12.09 -0.32 18.35
CA PHE A 126 10.83 0.31 18.02
C PHE A 126 11.06 1.64 17.30
N SER A 127 10.30 1.83 16.22
CA SER A 127 10.16 3.09 15.51
C SER A 127 8.69 3.46 15.40
N LEU A 128 8.37 4.75 15.49
CA LEU A 128 7.06 5.29 15.17
C LEU A 128 7.00 5.50 13.65
N GLU A 129 6.07 4.82 12.99
CA GLU A 129 5.81 4.94 11.56
C GLU A 129 4.52 5.73 11.35
N GLN A 130 4.60 6.76 10.51
CA GLN A 130 3.46 7.57 10.08
C GLN A 130 3.38 7.52 8.56
N SER A 131 2.18 7.42 8.02
CA SER A 131 1.99 7.51 6.57
C SER A 131 0.73 8.29 6.22
N ILE A 132 0.79 9.02 5.12
CA ILE A 132 -0.34 9.68 4.49
C ILE A 132 -0.39 9.27 3.02
N SER A 133 -1.58 8.89 2.56
CA SER A 133 -1.87 8.55 1.17
C SER A 133 -3.05 9.40 0.73
N PHE A 134 -2.88 10.16 -0.33
CA PHE A 134 -3.91 10.96 -0.95
C PHE A 134 -4.00 10.61 -2.43
N GLU A 135 -5.21 10.43 -2.93
CA GLU A 135 -5.48 10.30 -4.37
C GLU A 135 -6.61 11.24 -4.75
N TYR A 136 -6.46 11.95 -5.85
CA TYR A 136 -7.47 12.81 -6.44
C TYR A 136 -7.66 12.46 -7.92
N MET A 137 -8.90 12.17 -8.28
CA MET A 137 -9.33 11.73 -9.61
C MET A 137 -10.53 12.54 -10.10
N PRO A 138 -10.35 13.83 -10.45
CA PRO A 138 -11.44 14.64 -11.00
C PRO A 138 -11.87 14.10 -12.36
N HIS A 139 -13.18 14.13 -12.62
CA HIS A 139 -13.71 13.81 -13.94
C HIS A 139 -13.33 14.92 -14.92
N LEU A 140 -12.71 14.56 -16.04
CA LEU A 140 -12.38 15.48 -17.12
C LEU A 140 -13.40 15.35 -18.25
N LYS A 141 -13.64 14.12 -18.71
CA LYS A 141 -14.62 13.74 -19.73
C LYS A 141 -15.12 12.31 -19.48
N GLU A 142 -16.01 11.82 -20.33
CA GLU A 142 -16.41 10.41 -20.31
C GLU A 142 -15.18 9.49 -20.42
N ASN A 143 -15.06 8.55 -19.49
CA ASN A 143 -13.96 7.57 -19.36
C ASN A 143 -12.55 8.17 -19.19
N LEU A 144 -12.43 9.46 -18.88
CA LEU A 144 -11.14 10.13 -18.63
C LEU A 144 -11.19 10.97 -17.35
N GLN A 145 -10.33 10.61 -16.41
CA GLN A 145 -10.14 11.33 -15.15
C GLN A 145 -8.72 11.90 -15.08
N GLY A 146 -8.54 13.05 -14.42
CA GLY A 146 -7.22 13.47 -13.97
C GLY A 146 -6.72 12.50 -12.91
N TYR A 147 -5.42 12.40 -12.71
CA TYR A 147 -4.85 11.60 -11.64
C TYR A 147 -3.74 12.34 -10.93
N PHE A 148 -3.95 12.55 -9.63
CA PHE A 148 -2.93 13.06 -8.73
C PHE A 148 -2.86 12.13 -7.51
N SER A 149 -1.65 11.72 -7.14
CA SER A 149 -1.45 10.89 -5.95
C SER A 149 -0.20 11.33 -5.20
N VAL A 150 -0.31 11.31 -3.87
CA VAL A 150 0.80 11.51 -2.95
C VAL A 150 0.76 10.39 -1.92
N LEU A 151 1.88 9.68 -1.76
CA LEU A 151 2.14 8.79 -0.65
C LEU A 151 3.37 9.29 0.07
N ALA A 152 3.25 9.62 1.35
CA ALA A 152 4.40 9.96 2.19
C ALA A 152 4.44 9.06 3.41
N ILE A 153 5.63 8.56 3.75
CA ILE A 153 5.89 7.67 4.88
C ILE A 153 7.07 8.23 5.65
N GLY A 154 6.93 8.38 6.96
CA GLY A 154 8.00 8.84 7.85
C GLY A 154 8.22 7.85 8.99
N ASN A 155 9.48 7.57 9.29
CA ASN A 155 9.87 6.78 10.45
C ASN A 155 10.60 7.68 11.45
N LEU A 156 10.27 7.52 12.73
CA LEU A 156 10.90 8.21 13.85
C LEU A 156 11.40 7.18 14.87
N ASP A 157 12.61 7.34 15.37
CA ASP A 157 13.16 6.52 16.46
C ASP A 157 13.99 7.38 17.43
N GLY A 158 14.72 6.74 18.36
CA GLY A 158 15.56 7.45 19.32
C GLY A 158 16.66 8.32 18.71
N SER A 159 16.95 8.18 17.40
CA SER A 159 17.91 9.00 16.64
C SER A 159 17.27 10.17 15.88
N GLY A 160 15.95 10.36 15.99
CA GLY A 160 15.20 11.39 15.28
C GLY A 160 14.45 10.80 14.08
N TYR A 161 14.69 11.35 12.88
CA TYR A 161 14.04 10.95 11.62
C TYR A 161 14.98 10.09 10.75
N PRO A 162 15.07 8.76 10.98
CA PRO A 162 15.97 7.89 10.24
C PRO A 162 15.64 7.81 8.74
N ARG A 163 14.36 7.81 8.36
CA ARG A 163 13.97 7.68 6.94
C ARG A 163 12.60 8.26 6.60
N GLY A 164 12.50 8.88 5.43
CA GLY A 164 11.29 9.42 4.83
C GLY A 164 11.14 9.03 3.37
N LEU A 165 9.97 8.53 2.97
CA LEU A 165 9.64 8.24 1.57
C LEU A 165 8.51 9.14 1.11
N GLN A 166 8.60 9.66 -0.11
CA GLN A 166 7.56 10.46 -0.74
C GLN A 166 7.42 10.06 -2.21
N PHE A 167 6.27 9.51 -2.58
CA PHE A 167 5.93 9.16 -3.95
C PHE A 167 4.81 10.07 -4.43
N ILE A 168 5.08 10.81 -5.51
CA ILE A 168 4.14 11.72 -6.13
C ILE A 168 3.87 11.21 -7.54
N ARG A 169 2.60 11.21 -7.95
CA ARG A 169 2.15 10.86 -9.30
C ARG A 169 1.25 11.96 -9.83
N LEU A 170 1.47 12.34 -11.08
CA LEU A 170 0.62 13.26 -11.81
C LEU A 170 0.38 12.73 -13.22
N GLY A 171 -0.87 12.60 -13.63
CA GLY A 171 -1.21 12.05 -14.93
C GLY A 171 -2.70 11.98 -15.18
N VAL A 172 -3.10 10.96 -15.93
CA VAL A 172 -4.49 10.69 -16.25
C VAL A 172 -4.84 9.26 -15.93
N LYS A 173 -6.13 9.01 -15.72
CA LYS A 173 -6.71 7.68 -15.60
C LYS A 173 -7.71 7.49 -16.73
N GLN A 174 -7.54 6.41 -17.48
CA GLN A 174 -8.45 5.96 -18.51
C GLN A 174 -8.84 4.53 -18.16
N ASP A 175 -10.12 4.33 -17.82
CA ASP A 175 -10.67 3.08 -17.29
C ASP A 175 -9.87 2.53 -16.09
N LYS A 176 -9.12 1.42 -16.31
CA LYS A 176 -8.31 0.73 -15.30
C LYS A 176 -6.86 1.20 -15.28
N MET A 177 -6.42 1.95 -16.28
CA MET A 177 -5.03 2.34 -16.46
C MET A 177 -4.81 3.79 -16.02
N MET A 178 -3.69 4.03 -15.33
CA MET A 178 -3.21 5.34 -14.93
C MET A 178 -1.78 5.49 -15.44
N TYR A 179 -1.45 6.64 -16.00
CA TYR A 179 -0.11 6.88 -16.52
C TYR A 179 0.22 8.37 -16.50
N GLY A 180 1.51 8.69 -16.49
CA GLY A 180 1.99 10.07 -16.45
C GLY A 180 3.38 10.17 -15.86
N ILE A 181 3.61 11.21 -15.07
CA ILE A 181 4.90 11.52 -14.45
C ILE A 181 4.88 11.11 -12.97
N ALA A 182 6.00 10.55 -12.53
CA ALA A 182 6.27 10.14 -11.17
C ALA A 182 7.49 10.89 -10.62
N SER A 183 7.45 11.19 -9.33
CA SER A 183 8.60 11.66 -8.55
C SER A 183 8.66 10.89 -7.24
N ASN A 184 9.75 10.18 -7.00
CA ASN A 184 10.03 9.46 -5.77
C ASN A 184 11.20 10.13 -5.05
N PHE A 185 11.01 10.45 -3.78
CA PHE A 185 12.04 10.99 -2.90
C PHE A 185 12.23 10.08 -1.69
N ASP A 186 13.48 9.79 -1.37
CA ASP A 186 13.87 9.00 -0.20
C ASP A 186 14.93 9.76 0.60
N GLN A 187 14.56 10.15 1.81
CA GLN A 187 15.34 10.98 2.72
C GLN A 187 15.85 10.10 3.86
N PHE A 188 17.13 10.25 4.21
CA PHE A 188 17.76 9.50 5.30
C PHE A 188 18.36 10.44 6.34
N ASN A 189 18.34 9.99 7.59
CA ASN A 189 19.07 10.58 8.72
C ASN A 189 18.82 12.09 8.86
N ASN A 190 17.56 12.48 9.07
CA ASN A 190 17.11 13.87 9.17
C ASN A 190 17.40 14.69 7.89
N GLY A 191 17.29 14.04 6.71
CA GLY A 191 17.47 14.69 5.42
C GLY A 191 18.93 14.91 4.98
N LYS A 192 19.91 14.38 5.73
CA LYS A 192 21.35 14.46 5.37
C LYS A 192 21.67 13.86 4.00
N LYS A 193 20.87 12.88 3.57
CA LYS A 193 20.93 12.29 2.23
C LYS A 193 19.52 12.26 1.67
N THR A 194 19.36 12.78 0.47
CA THR A 194 18.11 12.70 -0.29
C THR A 194 18.40 12.05 -1.62
N LEU A 195 17.58 11.05 -1.94
CA LEU A 195 17.61 10.28 -3.16
C LEU A 195 16.36 10.65 -3.95
N GLU A 196 16.53 11.06 -5.20
CA GLU A 196 15.41 11.39 -6.07
C GLU A 196 15.36 10.46 -7.28
N ASN A 197 14.15 10.26 -7.81
CA ASN A 197 13.92 9.58 -9.06
C ASN A 197 12.65 10.11 -9.71
N ILE A 198 12.80 10.67 -10.89
CA ILE A 198 11.73 11.31 -11.65
C ILE A 198 11.65 10.63 -13.00
N GLY A 199 10.45 10.30 -13.47
CA GLY A 199 10.24 9.78 -14.81
C GLY A 199 8.79 9.41 -15.07
N ALA A 200 8.57 8.42 -15.93
CA ALA A 200 7.22 8.00 -16.32
C ALA A 200 6.70 6.88 -15.42
N PHE A 201 5.40 6.86 -15.16
CA PHE A 201 4.75 5.72 -14.49
C PHE A 201 3.59 5.16 -15.29
N VAL A 202 3.32 3.88 -15.04
CA VAL A 202 2.11 3.19 -15.46
C VAL A 202 1.60 2.36 -14.28
N LYS A 203 0.33 2.54 -13.94
CA LYS A 203 -0.38 1.81 -12.89
C LYS A 203 -1.66 1.23 -13.45
N TYR A 204 -2.03 0.02 -13.05
CA TYR A 204 -3.24 -0.66 -13.53
C TYR A 204 -4.06 -1.20 -12.37
N ASN A 205 -5.39 -1.12 -12.43
CA ASN A 205 -6.30 -1.66 -11.42
C ASN A 205 -7.05 -2.88 -11.98
N PHE A 206 -6.68 -4.09 -11.56
CA PHE A 206 -7.36 -5.32 -11.99
C PHE A 206 -8.74 -5.48 -11.35
#